data_AF-A0A957NGH5-F1
#
_entry.id   AF-A0A957NGH5-F1
#
_cell.length_a   1.000
_cell.length_b   1.000
_cell.length_c   1.000
_cell.angle_alpha   90.00
_cell.angle_beta   90.00
_cell.angle_gamma   90.00
#
_symmetry.space_group_name_H-M   'P 1'
#
loop_
_entity.id
_entity.type
_entity.pdbx_description
1 polymer ?
#
loop_
_entity_poly.entity_id
_entity_poly.type
_entity_poly.pdbx_seq_one_letter_code
_entity_poly.pdbx_strand_id
1 'polypeptide(L)'
;MLTHRLTGAALDFQVALFDAHVRQGNARLQQLQAADAHLNKLRLYLRLANEWQWLSAGQYQHVSRMVAEVGRLLGGWLKQARGGK
;
A
#
# COMPACT_ATOMS: atom_id res chain seq x y z
N MET A 1 -8.34 -8.66 -15.53
CA MET A 1 -9.02 -9.35 -14.40
C MET A 1 -8.65 -8.66 -13.08
N LEU A 2 -9.49 -8.73 -12.03
CA LEU A 2 -9.23 -8.09 -10.73
C LEU A 2 -7.92 -8.56 -10.10
N THR A 3 -7.59 -9.85 -10.22
CA THR A 3 -6.32 -10.43 -9.76
C THR A 3 -5.11 -9.68 -10.31
N HIS A 4 -5.07 -9.39 -11.61
CA HIS A 4 -3.99 -8.62 -12.22
C HIS A 4 -3.91 -7.18 -11.67
N ARG A 5 -5.04 -6.54 -11.36
CA ARG A 5 -5.06 -5.21 -10.73
C ARG A 5 -4.60 -5.24 -9.28
N LEU A 6 -4.94 -6.31 -8.55
CA LEU A 6 -4.48 -6.56 -7.19
C LEU A 6 -2.96 -6.74 -7.15
N THR A 7 -2.43 -7.63 -8.00
CA THR A 7 -0.98 -7.84 -8.13
C THR A 7 -0.28 -6.58 -8.59
N GLY A 8 -0.83 -5.87 -9.58
CA GLY A 8 -0.30 -4.59 -10.05
C GLY A 8 -0.21 -3.55 -8.92
N ALA A 9 -1.28 -3.36 -8.14
CA ALA A 9 -1.26 -2.44 -7.01
C ALA A 9 -0.22 -2.81 -5.94
N ALA A 10 -0.01 -4.11 -5.68
CA ALA A 10 1.01 -4.58 -4.74
C ALA A 10 2.44 -4.33 -5.27
N LEU A 11 2.68 -4.55 -6.56
CA LEU A 11 3.98 -4.28 -7.20
C LEU A 11 4.26 -2.78 -7.28
N ASP A 12 3.29 -1.98 -7.72
CA ASP A 12 3.44 -0.52 -7.79
C ASP A 12 3.71 0.08 -6.40
N PHE A 13 3.09 -0.47 -5.36
CA PHE A 13 3.39 -0.11 -3.97
C PHE A 13 4.86 -0.36 -3.63
N GLN A 14 5.40 -1.54 -3.99
CA GLN A 14 6.81 -1.87 -3.75
C GLN A 14 7.75 -0.97 -4.54
N VAL A 15 7.44 -0.70 -5.81
CA VAL A 15 8.24 0.20 -6.66
C VAL A 15 8.26 1.61 -6.09
N ALA A 16 7.11 2.16 -5.68
CA ALA A 16 7.05 3.49 -5.07
C ALA A 16 7.85 3.56 -3.75
N LEU A 17 7.86 2.50 -2.94
CA LEU A 17 8.71 2.43 -1.75
C LEU A 17 10.20 2.39 -2.09
N PHE A 18 10.58 1.62 -3.11
CA PHE A 18 11.95 1.56 -3.58
C PHE A 18 12.43 2.93 -4.10
N ASP A 19 11.60 3.59 -4.90
CA ASP A 19 11.87 4.95 -5.40
C ASP A 19 11.95 5.98 -4.26
N ALA A 20 11.14 5.84 -3.22
CA ALA A 20 11.20 6.69 -2.04
C ALA A 20 12.52 6.52 -1.26
N HIS A 21 13.17 5.35 -1.34
CA HIS A 21 14.43 5.08 -0.63
C HIS A 21 15.61 5.85 -1.24
N VAL A 22 15.64 5.98 -2.57
CA VAL A 22 16.75 6.65 -3.28
C VAL A 22 16.55 8.15 -3.44
N ARG A 23 15.32 8.66 -3.21
CA ARG A 23 14.98 10.09 -3.31
C ARG A 23 15.10 10.81 -1.97
N GLN A 24 15.16 12.13 -2.02
CA GLN A 24 15.21 13.00 -0.84
C GLN A 24 14.16 14.12 -0.91
N GLY A 25 13.91 14.76 0.25
CA GLY A 25 13.01 15.89 0.39
C GLY A 25 11.63 15.66 -0.22
N ASN A 26 11.16 16.64 -0.99
CA ASN A 26 9.84 16.62 -1.63
C ASN A 26 9.65 15.44 -2.58
N ALA A 27 10.71 15.03 -3.30
CA ALA A 27 10.62 13.92 -4.24
C ALA A 27 10.43 12.58 -3.52
N ARG A 28 11.02 12.41 -2.33
CA ARG A 28 10.74 11.26 -1.44
C ARG A 28 9.31 11.29 -0.93
N LEU A 29 8.83 12.45 -0.49
CA LEU A 29 7.46 12.61 0.00
C LEU A 29 6.43 12.21 -1.06
N GLN A 30 6.62 12.64 -2.31
CA GLN A 30 5.75 12.27 -3.43
C GLN A 30 5.69 10.76 -3.64
N GLN A 31 6.82 10.06 -3.56
CA GLN A 31 6.85 8.59 -3.71
C GLN A 31 6.18 7.87 -2.54
N LEU A 32 6.35 8.36 -1.31
CA LEU A 32 5.63 7.83 -0.15
C LEU A 32 4.11 8.06 -0.27
N GLN A 33 3.67 9.19 -0.84
CA GLN A 33 2.26 9.44 -1.14
C GLN A 33 1.73 8.52 -2.25
N ALA A 34 2.53 8.27 -3.28
CA ALA A 34 2.20 7.30 -4.33
C ALA A 34 2.04 5.89 -3.75
N ALA A 35 2.98 5.45 -2.89
CA ALA A 35 2.88 4.19 -2.18
C ALA A 35 1.57 4.11 -1.37
N ASP A 36 1.17 5.18 -0.66
CA ASP A 36 -0.08 5.19 0.11
C ASP A 36 -1.31 5.02 -0.80
N ALA A 37 -1.31 5.68 -1.96
CA ALA A 37 -2.36 5.53 -2.96
C ALA A 37 -2.45 4.09 -3.49
N HIS A 38 -1.33 3.44 -3.79
CA HIS A 38 -1.30 2.04 -4.25
C HIS A 38 -1.76 1.07 -3.15
N LEU A 39 -1.38 1.30 -1.90
CA LEU A 39 -1.82 0.51 -0.75
C LEU A 39 -3.34 0.64 -0.53
N ASN A 40 -3.91 1.83 -0.73
CA ASN A 40 -5.36 2.03 -0.69
C ASN A 40 -6.10 1.29 -1.82
N LYS A 41 -5.54 1.26 -3.03
CA LYS A 41 -6.07 0.43 -4.13
C LYS A 41 -6.02 -1.06 -3.78
N LEU A 42 -4.92 -1.53 -3.17
CA LEU A 42 -4.80 -2.91 -2.72
C LEU A 42 -5.90 -3.28 -1.70
N ARG A 43 -6.18 -2.41 -0.72
CA ARG A 43 -7.29 -2.58 0.23
C ARG A 43 -8.64 -2.71 -0.46
N LEU A 44 -8.91 -1.84 -1.44
CA LEU A 44 -10.14 -1.89 -2.23
C LEU A 44 -10.28 -3.23 -2.96
N TYR A 45 -9.22 -3.69 -3.63
CA TYR A 45 -9.25 -4.94 -4.40
C TYR A 45 -9.40 -6.17 -3.50
N LEU A 46 -8.80 -6.17 -2.31
CA LEU A 46 -9.00 -7.24 -1.32
C LEU A 46 -10.43 -7.29 -0.80
N ARG A 47 -11.04 -6.14 -0.55
CA ARG A 47 -12.45 -6.06 -0.15
C ARG A 47 -13.37 -6.64 -1.22
N LEU A 48 -13.15 -6.27 -2.49
CA LEU A 48 -13.93 -6.81 -3.62
C LEU A 48 -13.73 -8.32 -3.77
N ALA A 49 -12.50 -8.83 -3.62
CA ALA A 49 -12.23 -10.26 -3.65
C ALA A 49 -12.97 -11.02 -2.54
N ASN A 50 -13.09 -10.43 -1.34
CA ASN A 50 -13.89 -10.99 -0.25
C ASN A 50 -15.39 -10.91 -0.53
N GLU A 51 -15.89 -9.79 -1.06
CA GLU A 51 -17.31 -9.64 -1.46
C GLU A 51 -17.72 -10.68 -2.51
N TRP A 52 -16.83 -11.04 -3.43
CA TRP A 52 -17.04 -12.12 -4.41
C TRP A 52 -16.72 -13.53 -3.89
N GLN A 53 -16.45 -13.68 -2.58
CA GLN A 53 -16.17 -14.96 -1.93
C GLN A 53 -14.94 -15.70 -2.51
N TRP A 54 -13.97 -14.97 -3.06
CA TRP A 54 -12.71 -15.56 -3.54
C TRP A 54 -11.72 -15.84 -2.41
N LEU A 55 -11.95 -15.24 -1.24
CA LEU A 55 -11.18 -15.43 -0.02
C LEU A 55 -12.11 -15.90 1.08
N SER A 56 -11.65 -16.83 1.92
CA SER A 56 -12.35 -17.14 3.17
C SER A 56 -12.22 -15.98 4.15
N ALA A 57 -13.15 -15.89 5.11
CA ALA A 57 -13.12 -14.85 6.13
C ALA A 57 -11.77 -14.79 6.88
N GLY A 58 -11.17 -15.96 7.17
CA GLY A 58 -9.85 -16.05 7.81
C GLY A 58 -8.71 -15.53 6.91
N GLN A 59 -8.72 -15.87 5.62
CA GLN A 59 -7.73 -15.36 4.65
C GLN A 59 -7.84 -13.84 4.49
N TYR A 60 -9.07 -13.32 4.37
CA TYR A 60 -9.33 -11.89 4.27
C TYR A 60 -8.88 -11.15 5.54
N GLN A 61 -9.19 -11.68 6.73
CA GLN A 61 -8.75 -11.09 8.00
C GLN A 61 -7.22 -11.06 8.11
N HIS A 62 -6.56 -12.17 7.78
CA HIS A 62 -5.10 -12.28 7.85
C HIS A 62 -4.42 -11.24 6.94
N VAL A 63 -4.81 -11.19 5.66
CA VAL A 63 -4.26 -10.23 4.70
C VAL A 63 -4.60 -8.79 5.09
N SER A 64 -5.82 -8.52 5.55
CA SER A 64 -6.21 -7.17 5.98
C SER A 64 -5.35 -6.67 7.15
N ARG A 65 -5.01 -7.55 8.10
CA ARG A 65 -4.10 -7.22 9.22
C ARG A 65 -2.70 -6.86 8.71
N MET A 66 -2.15 -7.63 7.78
CA MET A 66 -0.84 -7.34 7.19
C MET A 66 -0.84 -5.98 6.47
N VAL A 67 -1.87 -5.71 5.66
CA VAL A 67 -2.00 -4.45 4.91
C VAL A 67 -2.23 -3.24 5.84
N ALA A 68 -2.89 -3.44 6.99
CA ALA A 68 -3.03 -2.41 8.01
C ALA A 68 -1.67 -2.07 8.67
N GLU A 69 -0.88 -3.10 9.01
CA GLU A 69 0.43 -2.90 9.62
C GLU A 69 1.41 -2.20 8.68
N VAL A 70 1.44 -2.61 7.40
CA VAL A 70 2.22 -1.92 6.36
C VAL A 70 1.79 -0.45 6.23
N GLY A 71 0.49 -0.17 6.30
CA GLY A 71 -0.04 1.19 6.30
C GLY A 71 0.41 2.03 7.49
N ARG A 72 0.50 1.42 8.68
CA ARG A 72 0.98 2.07 9.89
C ARG A 72 2.45 2.50 9.75
N LEU A 73 3.29 1.61 9.20
CA LEU A 73 4.71 1.91 8.92
C LEU A 73 4.85 3.05 7.91
N LEU A 74 4.11 2.98 6.80
CA LEU A 74 4.11 4.03 5.78
C LEU A 74 3.66 5.38 6.35
N GLY A 75 2.61 5.39 7.18
CA GLY A 75 2.16 6.60 7.86
C GLY A 75 3.24 7.22 8.76
N GLY A 76 4.05 6.38 9.41
CA GLY A 76 5.23 6.82 10.17
C GLY A 76 6.27 7.50 9.29
N TRP A 77 6.58 6.94 8.10
CA TRP A 77 7.52 7.54 7.16
C TRP A 77 6.99 8.82 6.52
N LEU A 78 5.70 8.90 6.21
CA LEU A 78 5.06 10.12 5.70
C LEU A 78 5.14 11.27 6.71
N LYS A 79 4.90 11.00 7.99
CA LYS A 79 5.05 12.01 9.06
C LYS A 79 6.49 12.52 9.14
N GLN A 80 7.47 11.62 9.10
CA GLN A 80 8.89 11.98 9.10
C GLN A 80 9.28 12.80 7.86
N ALA A 81 8.84 12.39 6.67
CA ALA A 81 9.13 13.09 5.42
C ALA A 81 8.50 14.50 5.35
N ARG A 82 7.37 14.73 6.04
CA ARG A 82 6.74 16.06 6.15
C ARG A 82 7.38 16.94 7.22
N GLY A 83 7.91 16.32 8.29
CA GLY A 83 8.53 17.01 9.43
C GLY A 83 10.01 17.34 9.23
N GLY A 84 10.68 16.76 8.23
CA GLY A 84 12.04 17.11 7.85
C GLY A 84 12.10 18.46 7.14
N LYS A 85 12.11 19.53 7.91
CA LYS A 85 12.65 20.84 7.52
C LYS A 85 14.11 20.91 7.92
#